data_AF-K1R0S4-F1
#
_entry.id   AF-K1R0S4-F1
#
_cell.length_a   1.000
_cell.length_b   1.000
_cell.length_c   1.000
_cell.angle_alpha   90.00
_cell.angle_beta   90.00
_cell.angle_gamma   90.00
#
_symmetry.space_group_name_H-M   'P 1'
#
loop_
_entity.id
_entity.type
_entity.pdbx_description
1 polymer ?
#
loop_
_entity_poly.entity_id
_entity_poly.type
_entity_poly.pdbx_seq_one_letter_code
_entity_poly.pdbx_strand_id
1 'polypeptide(L)'
;MGSFGNMLFILGLVDFSVVVIAVELHSKIKGNVESLLELTPWTWKHLNTSFKVDSPVTVDVSLTSHYRLTGKHLNKFLRLKKQRDCASILKAIPNTKGRNGVYTIYPDMKTKKLVYCDMTTDGGGWTVIQRRMDGSVDFYRSWQTYKAGFGKAQGEYWLGNDDIHLLTTRAKQELRVDLQKSSGDKAYAKYSTFSVGSESQKYKLTVGGYSGTAGNSLVYHNGMKFTTRDQDNDT
;
A
#
# COMPACT_ATOMS: atom_id res chain seq x y z
N MET A 1 -37.00 22.71 21.10
CA MET A 1 -35.96 23.67 21.53
C MET A 1 -34.65 22.91 21.64
N GLY A 2 -33.80 23.07 20.63
CA GLY A 2 -32.42 22.59 20.67
C GLY A 2 -31.54 23.62 21.35
N SER A 3 -30.57 23.15 22.12
CA SER A 3 -29.34 23.88 22.43
C SER A 3 -28.33 22.87 22.98
N PHE A 4 -27.55 22.26 22.08
CA PHE A 4 -26.29 21.64 22.46
C PHE A 4 -25.25 22.75 22.56
N GLY A 5 -24.67 22.91 23.74
CA GLY A 5 -23.56 23.83 23.99
C GLY A 5 -22.34 23.42 23.17
N ASN A 6 -21.70 24.44 22.59
CA ASN A 6 -20.44 24.33 21.85
C ASN A 6 -19.38 23.55 22.65
N MET A 7 -18.83 22.49 22.05
CA MET A 7 -17.56 21.93 22.50
C MET A 7 -16.48 22.26 21.46
N LEU A 8 -15.59 23.14 21.88
CA LEU A 8 -14.41 23.61 21.16
C LEU A 8 -13.34 22.50 21.17
N PHE A 9 -12.93 22.00 19.99
CA PHE A 9 -11.74 21.15 19.88
C PHE A 9 -10.53 22.01 19.54
N ILE A 10 -9.69 22.26 20.55
CA ILE A 10 -8.37 22.87 20.37
C ILE A 10 -7.41 21.77 19.86
N LEU A 11 -6.81 22.00 18.69
CA LEU A 11 -5.68 21.22 18.18
C LEU A 11 -4.43 21.54 19.00
N GLY A 12 -4.18 20.75 20.04
CA GLY A 12 -2.91 20.71 20.74
C GLY A 12 -2.05 19.56 20.20
N LEU A 13 -0.88 19.90 19.63
CA LEU A 13 0.19 18.95 19.36
C LEU A 13 0.64 18.32 20.70
N VAL A 14 0.30 17.05 20.91
CA VAL A 14 0.89 16.22 21.96
C VAL A 14 1.43 14.96 21.31
N ASP A 15 2.66 14.63 21.69
CA ASP A 15 3.46 13.47 21.31
C ASP A 15 2.66 12.32 20.71
N PHE A 16 3.13 11.80 19.56
CA PHE A 16 2.63 10.61 18.85
C PHE A 16 2.52 9.39 19.77
N SER A 17 1.48 9.38 20.59
CA SER A 17 1.02 8.26 21.38
C SER A 17 0.01 7.56 20.50
N VAL A 18 0.38 6.41 19.95
CA VAL A 18 -0.60 5.54 19.31
C VAL A 18 -1.46 5.00 20.46
N VAL A 19 -2.59 5.65 20.68
CA VAL A 19 -3.61 5.16 21.61
C VAL A 19 -4.34 4.05 20.88
N VAL A 20 -4.13 2.81 21.29
CA VAL A 20 -5.02 1.70 20.88
C VAL A 20 -6.26 1.83 21.74
N ILE A 21 -7.21 2.64 21.27
CA ILE A 21 -8.53 2.83 21.90
C ILE A 21 -9.38 1.65 21.44
N ALA A 22 -9.39 0.57 22.20
CA ALA A 22 -10.17 -0.64 21.94
C ALA A 22 -9.85 -1.34 20.60
N VAL A 23 -9.79 -2.67 20.62
CA VAL A 23 -9.91 -3.45 19.39
C VAL A 23 -11.41 -3.52 19.07
N GLU A 24 -11.96 -2.43 18.54
CA GLU A 24 -13.17 -2.58 17.73
C GLU A 24 -12.76 -3.42 16.52
N LEU A 25 -13.46 -4.54 16.32
CA LEU A 25 -13.06 -5.63 15.43
C LEU A 25 -13.16 -5.21 13.95
N HIS A 26 -12.28 -4.33 13.50
CA HIS A 26 -12.06 -4.11 12.09
C HIS A 26 -11.17 -5.25 11.59
N SER A 27 -11.73 -6.16 10.80
CA SER A 27 -11.08 -7.40 10.35
C SER A 27 -9.69 -7.21 9.72
N LYS A 28 -9.41 -6.01 9.18
CA LYS A 28 -8.12 -5.63 8.60
C LYS A 28 -7.04 -5.24 9.63
N ILE A 29 -7.41 -4.85 10.84
CA ILE A 29 -6.49 -4.36 11.88
C ILE A 29 -5.93 -5.52 12.73
N LYS A 30 -6.76 -6.53 13.01
CA LYS A 30 -6.40 -7.71 13.83
C LYS A 30 -5.08 -8.35 13.37
N GLY A 31 -4.97 -8.62 12.06
CA GLY A 31 -3.80 -9.29 11.51
C GLY A 31 -2.49 -8.49 11.58
N ASN A 32 -2.58 -7.16 11.47
CA ASN A 32 -1.42 -6.29 11.60
C ASN A 32 -0.97 -6.19 13.05
N VAL A 33 -1.92 -6.09 14.00
CA VAL A 33 -1.59 -6.04 15.44
C VAL A 33 -0.99 -7.37 15.90
N GLU A 34 -1.55 -8.51 15.53
CA GLU A 34 -1.03 -9.84 15.91
C GLU A 34 0.39 -10.09 15.40
N SER A 35 0.68 -9.75 14.13
CA SER A 35 2.06 -9.82 13.60
C SER A 35 3.03 -8.96 14.40
N LEU A 36 2.59 -7.80 14.86
CA LEU A 36 3.42 -6.92 15.67
C LEU A 36 3.67 -7.51 17.05
N LEU A 37 2.66 -8.16 17.65
CA LEU A 37 2.78 -8.84 18.94
C LEU A 37 3.85 -9.96 18.93
N GLU A 38 4.04 -10.63 17.79
CA GLU A 38 4.99 -11.75 17.65
C GLU A 38 6.44 -11.32 17.37
N LEU A 39 6.68 -10.10 16.88
CA LEU A 39 8.00 -9.68 16.39
C LEU A 39 9.01 -9.29 17.49
N THR A 40 8.56 -9.00 18.72
CA THR A 40 9.44 -8.68 19.85
C THR A 40 8.78 -8.98 21.21
N PRO A 41 9.54 -9.28 22.26
CA PRO A 41 8.99 -9.35 23.62
C PRO A 41 8.55 -7.96 24.09
N TRP A 42 7.24 -7.79 24.29
CA TRP A 42 6.62 -6.53 24.69
C TRP A 42 6.48 -6.41 26.21
N THR A 43 6.71 -5.20 26.74
CA THR A 43 6.40 -4.87 28.13
C THR A 43 5.14 -4.02 28.17
N TRP A 44 4.06 -4.59 28.72
CA TRP A 44 2.75 -3.95 28.79
C TRP A 44 2.58 -3.22 30.12
N LYS A 45 2.08 -1.99 30.08
CA LYS A 45 1.61 -1.27 31.27
C LYS A 45 0.12 -0.96 31.11
N HIS A 46 -0.67 -1.42 32.07
CA HIS A 46 -2.10 -1.13 32.16
C HIS A 46 -2.29 0.31 32.66
N LEU A 47 -3.16 1.09 32.02
CA LEU A 47 -3.23 2.53 32.28
C LEU A 47 -4.40 3.02 33.14
N ASN A 48 -5.45 2.22 33.38
CA ASN A 48 -6.49 2.55 34.36
C ASN A 48 -7.44 1.36 34.59
N THR A 49 -7.70 1.01 35.84
CA THR A 49 -8.80 0.12 36.24
C THR A 49 -9.51 0.80 37.40
N SER A 50 -10.76 1.23 37.22
CA SER A 50 -11.58 1.83 38.29
C SER A 50 -12.68 0.88 38.70
N PHE A 51 -12.85 0.67 40.01
CA PHE A 51 -13.89 -0.18 40.61
C PHE A 51 -14.82 0.72 41.44
N LYS A 52 -16.14 0.61 41.23
CA LYS A 52 -17.16 1.27 42.06
C LYS A 52 -18.13 0.20 42.57
N VAL A 53 -18.56 0.33 43.80
CA VAL A 53 -19.51 -0.57 44.46
C VAL A 53 -20.66 0.27 45.00
N ASP A 54 -21.87 0.05 44.47
CA ASP A 54 -23.10 0.61 45.02
C ASP A 54 -24.06 -0.54 45.39
N SER A 55 -24.88 -0.34 46.43
CA SER A 55 -25.84 -1.32 46.96
C SER A 55 -27.25 -1.01 46.45
N PRO A 56 -28.11 -2.00 46.08
CA PRO A 56 -27.85 -3.44 46.01
C PRO A 56 -26.83 -3.79 44.93
N VAL A 57 -25.93 -4.72 45.26
CA VAL A 57 -24.66 -4.96 44.55
C VAL A 57 -24.89 -5.36 43.09
N THR A 58 -24.74 -4.40 42.18
CA THR A 58 -24.46 -4.64 40.76
C THR A 58 -23.02 -4.27 40.49
N VAL A 59 -22.19 -5.27 40.19
CA VAL A 59 -20.80 -5.08 39.81
C VAL A 59 -20.72 -4.92 38.30
N ASP A 60 -20.74 -3.67 37.82
CA ASP A 60 -20.44 -3.35 36.42
C ASP A 60 -18.93 -3.22 36.23
N VAL A 61 -18.31 -4.25 35.65
CA VAL A 61 -16.89 -4.23 35.25
C VAL A 61 -16.79 -3.83 33.78
N SER A 62 -16.57 -2.53 33.50
CA SER A 62 -16.23 -2.08 32.15
C SER A 62 -14.72 -2.15 31.93
N LEU A 63 -14.24 -3.19 31.24
CA LEU A 63 -12.83 -3.31 30.84
C LEU A 63 -12.55 -2.44 29.61
N THR A 64 -12.22 -1.17 29.80
CA THR A 64 -11.61 -0.34 28.74
C THR A 64 -10.10 -0.43 28.87
N SER A 65 -9.51 -1.51 28.37
CA SER A 65 -8.06 -1.70 28.44
C SER A 65 -7.35 -0.78 27.44
N HIS A 66 -6.79 0.31 27.96
CA HIS A 66 -5.92 1.21 27.21
C HIS A 66 -4.46 0.76 27.37
N TYR A 67 -3.83 0.40 26.25
CA TYR A 67 -2.41 0.03 26.22
C TYR A 67 -1.60 1.18 25.59
N ARG A 68 -0.47 1.52 26.21
CA ARG A 68 0.48 2.51 25.68
C ARG A 68 1.82 1.85 25.40
N LEU A 69 2.27 1.94 24.16
CA LEU A 69 3.59 1.48 23.72
C LEU A 69 4.60 2.61 23.95
N THR A 70 5.65 2.36 24.74
CA THR A 70 6.73 3.34 24.99
C THR A 70 8.11 2.68 24.83
N GLY A 71 9.04 3.29 24.08
CA GLY A 71 10.46 2.90 24.10
C GLY A 71 11.24 3.01 22.78
N LYS A 72 12.57 2.82 22.84
CA LYS A 72 13.52 2.79 21.71
C LYS A 72 13.15 1.76 20.62
N HIS A 73 12.38 0.73 20.98
CA HIS A 73 11.85 -0.26 20.05
C HIS A 73 10.77 0.28 19.11
N LEU A 74 10.09 1.37 19.46
CA LEU A 74 9.14 2.05 18.57
C LEU A 74 9.84 2.63 17.34
N ASN A 75 11.08 3.13 17.47
CA ASN A 75 11.87 3.61 16.33
C ASN A 75 12.41 2.48 15.44
N LYS A 76 12.75 1.31 16.04
CA LYS A 76 13.11 0.09 15.29
C LYS A 76 11.88 -0.47 14.53
N PHE A 77 10.71 -0.42 15.17
CA PHE A 77 9.40 -0.74 14.60
C PHE A 77 8.99 0.25 13.49
N LEU A 78 9.23 1.55 13.66
CA LEU A 78 8.99 2.58 12.64
C LEU A 78 9.95 2.43 11.44
N ARG A 79 11.18 1.96 11.66
CA ARG A 79 12.13 1.58 10.60
C ARG A 79 11.71 0.31 9.85
N LEU A 80 11.12 -0.68 10.52
CA LEU A 80 10.44 -1.82 9.90
C LEU A 80 9.20 -1.41 9.08
N LYS A 81 8.70 -0.18 9.24
CA LYS A 81 7.44 0.31 8.65
C LYS A 81 7.61 0.90 7.26
N LYS A 82 8.82 1.32 6.86
CA LYS A 82 9.07 1.86 5.51
C LYS A 82 9.57 0.76 4.60
N GLN A 83 8.63 0.09 3.95
CA GLN A 83 8.94 -0.90 2.93
C GLN A 83 8.86 -0.26 1.56
N ARG A 84 9.83 -0.57 0.70
CA ARG A 84 9.94 0.06 -0.62
C ARG A 84 8.83 -0.33 -1.56
N ASP A 85 8.44 -1.60 -1.49
CA ASP A 85 7.53 -2.29 -2.40
C ASP A 85 6.80 -3.42 -1.66
N CYS A 86 5.81 -4.01 -2.30
CA CYS A 86 5.02 -5.11 -1.75
C CYS A 86 5.85 -6.37 -1.48
N ALA A 87 6.92 -6.62 -2.23
CA ALA A 87 7.82 -7.76 -2.01
C ALA A 87 8.58 -7.60 -0.68
N SER A 88 9.06 -6.39 -0.38
CA SER A 88 9.70 -6.06 0.89
C SER A 88 8.72 -6.18 2.05
N ILE A 89 7.45 -5.77 1.86
CA ILE A 89 6.37 -5.98 2.84
C ILE A 89 6.17 -7.48 3.10
N LEU A 90 6.01 -8.27 2.04
CA LEU A 90 5.76 -9.71 2.15
C LEU A 90 6.89 -10.42 2.91
N LYS A 91 8.14 -10.03 2.66
CA LYS A 91 9.31 -10.61 3.34
C LYS A 91 9.42 -10.16 4.80
N ALA A 92 9.12 -8.90 5.09
CA ALA A 92 9.31 -8.31 6.41
C ALA A 92 8.15 -8.61 7.38
N ILE A 93 6.94 -8.86 6.88
CA ILE A 93 5.72 -8.99 7.68
C ILE A 93 5.03 -10.32 7.36
N PRO A 94 5.27 -11.38 8.15
CA PRO A 94 4.80 -12.74 7.86
C PRO A 94 3.29 -12.88 7.61
N ASN A 95 2.44 -12.14 8.36
CA ASN A 95 0.99 -12.27 8.22
C ASN A 95 0.40 -11.50 7.03
N THR A 96 1.23 -10.98 6.11
CA THR A 96 0.76 -10.36 4.86
C THR A 96 0.60 -11.36 3.72
N LYS A 97 1.20 -12.56 3.83
CA LYS A 97 1.06 -13.62 2.83
C LYS A 97 -0.41 -13.99 2.63
N GLY A 98 -0.85 -14.02 1.38
CA GLY A 98 -2.23 -14.34 1.02
C GLY A 98 -3.25 -13.21 1.26
N ARG A 99 -2.82 -12.04 1.75
CA ARG A 99 -3.71 -10.91 2.02
C ARG A 99 -3.54 -9.83 0.97
N ASN A 100 -4.37 -9.85 -0.07
CA ASN A 100 -4.39 -8.80 -1.08
C ASN A 100 -5.06 -7.55 -0.53
N GLY A 101 -4.64 -6.37 -1.00
CA GLY A 101 -5.29 -5.12 -0.59
C GLY A 101 -4.42 -3.90 -0.81
N VAL A 102 -4.84 -2.78 -0.23
CA VAL A 102 -4.08 -1.54 -0.33
C VAL A 102 -3.11 -1.41 0.85
N TYR A 103 -1.84 -1.22 0.51
CA TYR A 103 -0.74 -1.06 1.44
C TYR A 103 -0.05 0.29 1.22
N THR A 104 0.74 0.71 2.21
CA THR A 104 1.62 1.87 2.08
C THR A 104 3.04 1.40 1.76
N ILE A 105 3.61 1.93 0.69
CA ILE A 105 5.01 1.72 0.28
C ILE A 105 5.77 3.05 0.24
N TYR A 106 7.10 2.97 0.14
CA TYR A 106 7.99 4.12 0.04
C TYR A 106 9.03 3.90 -1.07
N PRO A 107 8.71 4.15 -2.34
CA PRO A 107 9.59 3.86 -3.49
C PRO A 107 11.01 4.45 -3.36
N ASP A 108 11.12 5.65 -2.79
CA ASP A 108 12.35 6.40 -2.52
C ASP A 108 12.82 6.32 -1.05
N MET A 109 12.14 5.54 -0.21
CA MET A 109 12.28 5.46 1.26
C MET A 109 11.92 6.75 2.03
N LYS A 110 11.37 7.76 1.36
CA LYS A 110 11.02 9.07 1.94
C LYS A 110 9.53 9.34 1.82
N THR A 111 9.00 9.27 0.61
CA THR A 111 7.64 9.62 0.20
C THR A 111 6.72 8.40 0.28
N LYS A 112 5.60 8.54 0.98
CA LYS A 112 4.60 7.47 1.09
C LYS A 112 3.73 7.40 -0.17
N LYS A 113 3.41 6.18 -0.61
CA LYS A 113 2.46 5.91 -1.70
C LYS A 113 1.51 4.78 -1.31
N LEU A 114 0.23 4.91 -1.66
CA LEU A 114 -0.76 3.86 -1.49
C LEU A 114 -0.82 3.04 -2.79
N VAL A 115 -0.65 1.73 -2.67
CA VAL A 115 -0.64 0.79 -3.79
C VAL A 115 -1.47 -0.43 -3.47
N TYR A 116 -2.03 -1.07 -4.49
CA TYR A 116 -2.57 -2.40 -4.33
C TYR A 116 -1.42 -3.41 -4.35
N CYS A 117 -1.32 -4.23 -3.31
CA CYS A 117 -0.43 -5.38 -3.28
C CYS A 117 -1.22 -6.64 -3.56
N ASP A 118 -0.76 -7.40 -4.55
CA ASP A 118 -1.16 -8.79 -4.70
C ASP A 118 -0.13 -9.67 -3.97
N MET A 119 -0.56 -10.23 -2.86
CA MET A 119 0.19 -11.09 -1.95
C MET A 119 -0.14 -12.58 -2.17
N THR A 120 -0.81 -12.92 -3.27
CA THR A 120 -1.30 -14.27 -3.59
C THR A 120 -0.73 -14.83 -4.89
N THR A 121 -0.81 -14.08 -5.97
CA THR A 121 -0.49 -14.55 -7.33
C THR A 121 1.00 -14.83 -7.43
N ASP A 122 1.37 -16.00 -7.95
CA ASP A 122 2.76 -16.36 -8.24
C ASP A 122 3.72 -16.14 -7.06
N GLY A 123 3.29 -16.53 -5.85
CA GLY A 123 4.05 -16.34 -4.60
C GLY A 123 3.81 -15.01 -3.89
N GLY A 124 3.17 -14.04 -4.55
CA GLY A 124 2.80 -12.73 -4.00
C GLY A 124 3.95 -11.71 -3.96
N GLY A 125 3.66 -10.54 -3.38
CA GLY A 125 4.62 -9.44 -3.29
C GLY A 125 4.60 -8.51 -4.50
N TRP A 126 3.58 -8.63 -5.35
CA TRP A 126 3.44 -7.80 -6.54
C TRP A 126 2.91 -6.42 -6.16
N THR A 127 3.64 -5.40 -6.57
CA THR A 127 3.18 -4.01 -6.51
C THR A 127 2.42 -3.69 -7.78
N VAL A 128 1.11 -3.53 -7.69
CA VAL A 128 0.29 -3.18 -8.86
C VAL A 128 0.59 -1.73 -9.24
N ILE A 129 1.04 -1.51 -10.47
CA ILE A 129 1.38 -0.18 -10.99
C ILE A 129 0.29 0.40 -11.89
N GLN A 130 -0.58 -0.45 -12.44
CA GLN A 130 -1.74 -0.09 -13.24
C GLN A 130 -2.86 -1.10 -13.00
N ARG A 131 -4.11 -0.66 -12.92
CA ARG A 131 -5.29 -1.55 -12.89
C ARG A 131 -6.45 -0.99 -13.70
N ARG A 132 -7.05 -1.82 -14.56
CA ARG A 132 -8.33 -1.58 -15.28
C ARG A 132 -9.34 -2.64 -14.89
N MET A 133 -10.62 -2.26 -14.72
CA MET A 133 -11.70 -3.15 -14.29
C MET A 133 -13.05 -2.77 -14.88
N ASP A 134 -13.45 -1.50 -14.74
CA ASP A 134 -14.84 -1.05 -14.94
C ASP A 134 -14.94 0.25 -15.75
N GLY A 135 -13.82 0.88 -16.10
CA GLY A 135 -13.79 2.15 -16.84
C GLY A 135 -14.20 3.36 -16.01
N SER A 136 -14.26 3.25 -14.67
CA SER A 136 -14.62 4.36 -13.77
C SER A 136 -13.59 5.50 -13.76
N VAL A 137 -12.37 5.25 -14.21
CA VAL A 137 -11.31 6.25 -14.29
C VAL A 137 -10.94 6.50 -15.75
N ASP A 138 -10.95 7.77 -16.15
CA ASP A 138 -10.43 8.18 -17.46
C ASP A 138 -8.88 8.07 -17.49
N PHE A 139 -8.35 7.44 -18.54
CA PHE A 139 -6.91 7.27 -18.79
C PHE A 139 -6.40 8.17 -19.93
N TYR A 140 -7.25 8.97 -20.58
CA TYR A 140 -6.81 9.95 -21.58
C TYR A 140 -6.27 11.23 -20.91
N ARG A 141 -5.09 11.09 -20.27
CA ARG A 141 -4.53 12.10 -19.37
C ARG A 141 -3.27 12.78 -19.93
N SER A 142 -2.93 13.90 -19.29
CA SER A 142 -1.74 14.72 -19.59
C SER A 142 -0.44 14.05 -19.13
N TRP A 143 0.70 14.51 -19.65
CA TRP A 143 2.04 14.10 -19.20
C TRP A 143 2.20 14.23 -17.70
N GLN A 144 1.84 15.39 -17.15
CA GLN A 144 1.95 15.69 -15.73
C GLN A 144 1.10 14.74 -14.87
N THR A 145 -0.07 14.36 -15.37
CA THR A 145 -0.95 13.41 -14.67
C THR A 145 -0.36 11.99 -14.67
N TYR A 146 0.20 11.54 -15.79
CA TYR A 146 0.89 10.24 -15.87
C TYR A 146 2.18 10.21 -15.05
N LYS A 147 2.90 11.32 -14.99
CA LYS A 147 4.07 11.51 -14.13
C LYS A 147 3.73 11.33 -12.64
N ALA A 148 2.70 12.03 -12.16
CA ALA A 148 2.32 12.05 -10.75
C ALA A 148 1.51 10.81 -10.30
N GLY A 149 0.77 10.19 -11.22
CA GLY A 149 -0.19 9.12 -10.93
C GLY A 149 -1.61 9.66 -10.73
N PHE A 150 -2.59 8.78 -10.94
CA PHE A 150 -4.01 9.12 -10.87
C PHE A 150 -4.87 7.88 -10.57
N GLY A 151 -6.12 8.10 -10.14
CA GLY A 151 -7.03 7.04 -9.73
C GLY A 151 -6.85 6.63 -8.26
N LYS A 152 -7.37 5.47 -7.87
CA LYS A 152 -7.30 4.97 -6.48
C LYS A 152 -6.84 3.52 -6.46
N ALA A 153 -5.92 3.19 -5.55
CA ALA A 153 -5.37 1.84 -5.40
C ALA A 153 -6.43 0.74 -5.14
N GLN A 154 -7.57 1.09 -4.55
CA GLN A 154 -8.69 0.15 -4.35
C GLN A 154 -9.43 -0.18 -5.66
N GLY A 155 -9.29 0.64 -6.70
CA GLY A 155 -10.02 0.55 -7.96
C GLY A 155 -9.10 0.63 -9.18
N GLU A 156 -9.50 1.41 -10.18
CA GLU A 156 -8.66 1.72 -11.33
C GLU A 156 -7.66 2.84 -11.01
N TYR A 157 -6.41 2.68 -11.43
CA TYR A 157 -5.38 3.68 -11.24
C TYR A 157 -4.14 3.46 -12.10
N TRP A 158 -3.33 4.51 -12.16
CA TRP A 158 -1.94 4.50 -12.61
C TRP A 158 -1.07 5.03 -11.47
N LEU A 159 -0.04 4.27 -11.06
CA LEU A 159 0.79 4.63 -9.91
C LEU A 159 1.53 5.96 -10.11
N GLY A 160 1.98 6.24 -11.33
CA GLY A 160 2.79 7.41 -11.65
C GLY A 160 4.16 7.01 -12.19
N ASN A 161 4.59 7.65 -13.28
CA ASN A 161 5.85 7.29 -13.94
C ASN A 161 7.07 7.57 -13.05
N ASP A 162 7.02 8.61 -12.21
CA ASP A 162 8.10 8.90 -11.26
C ASP A 162 8.26 7.76 -10.25
N ASP A 163 7.16 7.25 -9.70
CA ASP A 163 7.18 6.18 -8.71
C ASP A 163 7.60 4.85 -9.35
N ILE A 164 7.14 4.55 -10.58
CA ILE A 164 7.54 3.34 -11.31
C ILE A 164 9.04 3.37 -11.65
N HIS A 165 9.56 4.53 -12.08
CA HIS A 165 10.99 4.72 -12.28
C HIS A 165 11.78 4.47 -10.98
N LEU A 166 11.33 5.05 -9.86
CA LEU A 166 11.96 4.87 -8.55
C LEU A 166 11.97 3.41 -8.10
N LEU A 167 10.89 2.66 -8.34
CA LEU A 167 10.81 1.22 -8.03
C LEU A 167 11.80 0.39 -8.87
N THR A 168 11.95 0.74 -10.16
CA THR A 168 12.75 -0.04 -11.11
C THR A 168 14.23 0.35 -11.18
N THR A 169 14.66 1.46 -10.57
CA THR A 169 16.05 1.95 -10.71
C THR A 169 17.10 1.15 -9.94
N ARG A 170 16.80 0.67 -8.72
CA ARG A 170 17.86 0.12 -7.83
C ARG A 170 18.07 -1.39 -7.92
N ALA A 171 17.12 -2.12 -8.49
CA ALA A 171 17.18 -3.58 -8.57
C ALA A 171 16.44 -4.03 -9.82
N LYS A 172 16.85 -5.17 -10.38
CA LYS A 172 16.11 -5.83 -11.45
C LYS A 172 14.70 -6.13 -10.96
N GLN A 173 13.71 -5.67 -11.70
CA GLN A 173 12.31 -5.94 -11.46
C GLN A 173 11.79 -6.85 -12.56
N GLU A 174 10.81 -7.69 -12.21
CA GLU A 174 9.98 -8.38 -13.18
C GLU A 174 8.64 -7.66 -13.35
N LEU A 175 8.06 -7.77 -14.54
CA LEU A 175 6.72 -7.29 -14.84
C LEU A 175 5.80 -8.47 -15.11
N ARG A 176 4.60 -8.43 -14.54
CA ARG A 176 3.50 -9.32 -14.87
C ARG A 176 2.32 -8.49 -15.37
N VAL A 177 1.73 -8.90 -16.49
CA VAL A 177 0.53 -8.32 -17.07
C VAL A 177 -0.54 -9.41 -17.06
N ASP A 178 -1.58 -9.23 -16.25
CA ASP A 178 -2.75 -10.10 -16.22
C ASP A 178 -3.87 -9.49 -17.07
N LEU A 179 -4.45 -10.31 -17.94
CA LEU A 179 -5.52 -9.93 -18.87
C LEU A 179 -6.72 -10.83 -18.65
N GLN A 180 -7.91 -10.25 -18.73
CA GLN A 180 -9.16 -11.00 -18.67
C GLN A 180 -10.10 -10.53 -19.79
N LYS A 181 -10.64 -11.48 -20.56
CA LYS A 181 -11.69 -11.22 -21.55
C LYS A 181 -13.04 -11.02 -20.86
N SER A 182 -13.99 -10.39 -21.55
CA SER A 182 -15.39 -10.31 -21.11
C SER A 182 -16.05 -11.70 -20.95
N SER A 183 -15.59 -12.70 -21.71
CA SER A 183 -15.98 -14.12 -21.55
C SER A 183 -15.50 -14.75 -20.24
N GLY A 184 -14.58 -14.10 -19.52
CA GLY A 184 -13.98 -14.58 -18.28
C GLY A 184 -12.61 -15.23 -18.46
N ASP A 185 -12.20 -15.55 -19.69
CA ASP A 185 -10.89 -16.17 -19.99
C ASP A 185 -9.74 -15.29 -19.50
N LYS A 186 -8.76 -15.90 -18.83
CA LYS A 186 -7.60 -15.22 -18.27
C LYS A 186 -6.33 -15.63 -19.00
N ALA A 187 -5.46 -14.66 -19.24
CA ALA A 187 -4.12 -14.88 -19.77
C ALA A 187 -3.14 -13.95 -19.08
N TYR A 188 -1.84 -14.30 -19.10
CA TYR A 188 -0.82 -13.44 -18.52
C TYR A 188 0.45 -13.42 -19.36
N ALA A 189 1.19 -12.31 -19.28
CA ALA A 189 2.54 -12.17 -19.80
C ALA A 189 3.49 -11.76 -18.66
N LYS A 190 4.64 -12.41 -18.57
CA LYS A 190 5.72 -12.09 -17.63
C LYS A 190 6.97 -11.66 -18.39
N TYR A 191 7.68 -10.69 -17.84
CA TYR A 191 8.97 -10.20 -18.35
C TYR A 191 9.96 -10.21 -17.18
N SER A 192 11.05 -10.98 -17.30
CA SER A 192 12.06 -11.09 -16.24
C SER A 192 12.92 -9.83 -16.09
N THR A 193 12.87 -8.93 -17.07
CA THR A 193 13.47 -7.60 -17.01
C THR A 193 12.39 -6.57 -17.29
N PHE A 194 12.24 -5.62 -16.36
CA PHE A 194 11.39 -4.46 -16.51
C PHE A 194 12.05 -3.24 -15.85
N SER A 195 12.17 -2.16 -16.61
CA SER A 195 12.53 -0.85 -16.06
C SER A 195 11.93 0.30 -16.86
N VAL A 196 11.78 1.42 -16.16
CA VAL A 196 11.31 2.68 -16.73
C VAL A 196 12.40 3.72 -16.48
N GLY A 197 12.82 4.43 -17.54
CA GLY A 197 13.83 5.49 -17.47
C GLY A 197 13.37 6.69 -16.65
N SER A 198 14.28 7.64 -16.42
CA SER A 198 13.91 8.91 -15.76
C SER A 198 13.02 9.77 -16.66
N GLU A 199 12.47 10.85 -16.11
CA GLU A 199 11.74 11.86 -16.90
C GLU A 199 12.60 12.47 -18.01
N SER A 200 13.89 12.72 -17.75
CA SER A 200 14.83 13.23 -18.77
C SER A 200 15.05 12.24 -19.92
N GLN A 201 14.88 10.94 -19.66
CA GLN A 201 14.86 9.87 -20.66
C GLN A 201 13.46 9.59 -21.19
N LYS A 202 12.49 10.45 -20.89
CA LYS A 202 11.09 10.34 -21.30
C LYS A 202 10.45 9.01 -20.88
N TYR A 203 10.81 8.52 -19.69
CA TYR A 203 10.30 7.27 -19.12
C TYR A 203 10.43 6.06 -20.07
N LYS A 204 11.53 6.02 -20.85
CA LYS A 204 11.81 4.95 -21.80
C LYS A 204 11.63 3.56 -21.18
N LEU A 205 10.85 2.71 -21.84
CA LEU A 205 10.58 1.34 -21.41
C LEU A 205 11.76 0.43 -21.74
N THR A 206 12.13 -0.44 -20.81
CA THR A 206 13.00 -1.59 -21.07
C THR A 206 12.30 -2.85 -20.60
N VAL A 207 12.08 -3.81 -21.50
CA VAL A 207 11.49 -5.12 -21.20
C VAL A 207 12.27 -6.24 -21.86
N GLY A 208 12.30 -7.42 -21.23
CA GLY A 208 12.98 -8.59 -21.76
C GLY A 208 12.60 -9.89 -21.03
N GLY A 209 13.02 -11.02 -21.60
CA GLY A 209 12.79 -12.34 -21.02
C GLY A 209 11.31 -12.70 -20.88
N TYR A 210 10.57 -12.56 -21.98
CA TYR A 210 9.14 -12.86 -22.03
C TYR A 210 8.85 -14.34 -21.72
N SER A 211 7.73 -14.57 -21.02
CA SER A 211 7.09 -15.87 -20.80
C SER A 211 5.60 -15.67 -20.53
N GLY A 212 4.79 -16.71 -20.58
CA GLY A 212 3.37 -16.66 -20.23
C GLY A 212 2.45 -17.20 -21.33
N THR A 213 1.15 -17.02 -21.11
CA THR A 213 0.08 -17.54 -21.98
C THR A 213 -0.56 -16.47 -22.87
N ALA A 214 -0.39 -15.19 -22.55
CA ALA A 214 -0.78 -14.07 -23.40
C ALA A 214 0.33 -13.74 -24.39
N GLY A 215 0.01 -13.39 -25.64
CA GLY A 215 1.02 -13.05 -26.64
C GLY A 215 2.00 -11.93 -26.21
N ASN A 216 3.22 -11.97 -26.75
CA ASN A 216 4.31 -11.02 -26.43
C ASN A 216 4.15 -9.67 -27.14
N SER A 217 3.06 -8.95 -26.89
CA SER A 217 2.78 -7.67 -27.57
C SER A 217 3.59 -6.49 -27.04
N LEU A 218 4.09 -6.55 -25.80
CA LEU A 218 4.84 -5.42 -25.21
C LEU A 218 6.25 -5.29 -25.78
N VAL A 219 6.80 -6.34 -26.40
CA VAL A 219 8.15 -6.31 -26.97
C VAL A 219 8.33 -5.24 -28.04
N TYR A 220 7.27 -4.92 -28.80
CA TYR A 220 7.31 -3.86 -29.81
C TYR A 220 7.53 -2.47 -29.21
N HIS A 221 7.19 -2.30 -27.93
CA HIS A 221 7.39 -1.06 -27.19
C HIS A 221 8.73 -1.02 -26.44
N ASN A 222 9.53 -2.10 -26.51
CA ASN A 222 10.83 -2.11 -25.87
C ASN A 222 11.73 -1.03 -26.45
N GLY A 223 12.26 -0.17 -25.59
CA GLY A 223 13.11 0.95 -25.97
C GLY A 223 12.35 2.21 -26.43
N MET A 224 11.02 2.15 -26.54
CA MET A 224 10.21 3.33 -26.86
C MET A 224 10.08 4.27 -25.66
N LYS A 225 9.92 5.56 -25.94
CA LYS A 225 9.65 6.60 -24.94
C LYS A 225 8.15 6.61 -24.61
N PHE A 226 7.81 7.16 -23.45
CA PHE A 226 6.42 7.39 -23.08
C PHE A 226 5.87 8.60 -23.83
N THR A 227 4.60 8.53 -24.24
CA THR A 227 3.91 9.59 -24.99
C THR A 227 2.53 9.84 -24.40
N THR A 228 2.10 11.09 -24.36
CA THR A 228 0.75 11.51 -23.95
C THR A 228 0.19 12.51 -24.95
N ARG A 229 -1.10 12.84 -24.83
CA ARG A 229 -1.81 13.76 -25.75
C ARG A 229 -1.17 15.15 -25.90
N ASP A 230 -0.39 15.56 -24.89
CA ASP A 230 0.25 16.85 -24.75
C ASP A 230 1.79 16.75 -24.80
N GLN A 231 2.35 15.55 -24.98
CA GLN A 231 3.79 15.37 -25.13
C GLN A 231 4.12 14.17 -26.02
N ASP A 232 4.35 14.46 -27.30
CA ASP A 232 4.72 13.48 -28.31
C ASP A 232 6.20 13.06 -28.19
N ASN A 233 6.45 11.76 -28.19
CA ASN A 233 7.78 11.14 -28.16
C ASN A 233 7.82 9.81 -28.95
N ASP A 234 6.88 9.55 -29.88
CA ASP A 234 6.66 8.22 -30.48
C ASP A 234 7.58 7.84 -31.67
N THR A 235 8.52 8.71 -32.04
CA THR A 235 9.61 8.47 -33.03
C THR A 235 10.71 7.52 -32.58
#